data_AF-A0A0R1U4P9-F1
#
_entry.id   AF-A0A0R1U4P9-F1
#
_cell.length_a   1.000
_cell.length_b   1.000
_cell.length_c   1.000
_cell.angle_alpha   90.00
_cell.angle_beta   90.00
_cell.angle_gamma   90.00
#
_symmetry.space_group_name_H-M   'P 1'
#
loop_
_entity.id
_entity.type
_entity.pdbx_description
1 polymer ?
#
loop_
_entity_poly.entity_id
_entity_poly.type
_entity_poly.pdbx_seq_one_letter_code
_entity_poly.pdbx_strand_id
1 'polypeptide(L)'
;MEKLHFNYQATQSIEHPIHIGVVASGDLEVIMKPTDKKESELNIVTGSDGFKEVWQNVLNRFFARYPLLAEIEINDFGATPGVVNLRLTQAMEALKDEQ
;
A
#
# COMPACT_ATOMS: atom_id res chain seq x y z
N MET A 1 2.18 16.85 -7.45
CA MET A 1 2.76 15.54 -7.16
C MET A 1 3.46 15.61 -5.82
N GLU A 2 3.09 14.72 -4.90
CA GLU A 2 3.54 14.71 -3.51
C GLU A 2 4.21 13.36 -3.19
N LYS A 3 5.18 13.39 -2.27
CA LYS A 3 5.77 12.19 -1.68
C LYS A 3 5.33 12.09 -0.22
N LEU A 4 4.67 10.99 0.12
CA LEU A 4 4.20 10.71 1.46
C LEU A 4 4.97 9.52 2.02
N HIS A 5 5.24 9.58 3.31
CA HIS A 5 5.92 8.52 4.04
C HIS A 5 5.13 8.19 5.31
N PHE A 6 4.86 6.91 5.53
CA PHE A 6 4.12 6.41 6.68
C PHE A 6 4.84 5.19 7.27
N ASN A 7 4.72 5.01 8.58
CA ASN A 7 5.20 3.83 9.29
C ASN A 7 4.08 3.24 10.15
N TYR A 8 3.99 1.91 10.19
CA TYR A 8 3.01 1.18 10.99
C TYR A 8 3.67 0.04 11.76
N GLN A 9 3.28 -0.10 13.02
CA GLN A 9 3.57 -1.30 13.79
C GLN A 9 2.84 -2.49 13.17
N ALA A 10 3.57 -3.55 12.89
CA ALA A 10 3.07 -4.72 12.18
C ALA A 10 3.86 -5.97 12.55
N THR A 11 3.25 -7.14 12.38
CA THR A 11 3.81 -8.41 12.86
C THR A 11 3.74 -9.54 11.85
N GLN A 12 2.99 -9.39 10.75
CA GLN A 12 2.79 -10.45 9.76
C GLN A 12 3.72 -10.25 8.57
N SER A 13 4.87 -10.91 8.57
CA SER A 13 5.83 -10.84 7.47
C SER A 13 5.30 -11.48 6.19
N ILE A 14 5.78 -10.99 5.04
CA ILE A 14 5.56 -11.62 3.74
C ILE A 14 6.80 -12.41 3.32
N GLU A 15 6.62 -13.52 2.60
CA GLU A 15 7.73 -14.41 2.23
C GLU A 15 8.35 -14.08 0.86
N HIS A 16 7.55 -13.49 -0.04
CA HIS A 16 7.97 -13.15 -1.40
C HIS A 16 7.45 -11.77 -1.80
N PRO A 17 8.11 -11.09 -2.75
CA PRO A 17 7.62 -9.83 -3.27
C PRO A 17 6.33 -10.03 -4.08
N ILE A 18 5.50 -9.00 -4.11
CA ILE A 18 4.30 -8.94 -4.95
C ILE A 18 4.17 -7.58 -5.63
N HIS A 19 3.42 -7.55 -6.73
CA HIS A 19 3.12 -6.34 -7.48
C HIS A 19 1.68 -6.41 -8.00
N ILE A 20 0.89 -5.36 -7.73
CA ILE A 20 -0.52 -5.27 -8.11
C ILE A 20 -0.79 -3.90 -8.72
N GLY A 21 -1.51 -3.89 -9.85
CA GLY A 21 -1.96 -2.65 -10.49
C GLY A 21 -0.96 -2.07 -11.50
N VAL A 22 -1.18 -0.81 -11.86
CA VAL A 22 -0.40 -0.06 -12.85
C VAL A 22 -0.60 1.44 -12.63
N VAL A 23 0.41 2.26 -12.99
CA VAL A 23 0.32 3.72 -12.92
C VAL A 23 -0.40 4.29 -14.14
N ALA A 24 -1.73 4.17 -14.16
CA ALA A 24 -2.61 4.77 -15.16
C ALA A 24 -3.57 5.77 -14.51
N SER A 25 -4.13 6.70 -15.30
CA SER A 25 -5.06 7.71 -14.77
C SER A 25 -6.22 7.06 -14.02
N GLY A 26 -6.38 7.41 -12.73
CA GLY A 26 -7.40 6.84 -11.86
C GLY A 26 -7.06 5.48 -11.24
N ASP A 27 -5.82 4.99 -11.41
CA ASP A 27 -5.31 3.75 -10.83
C ASP A 27 -3.95 3.97 -10.15
N LEU A 28 -3.45 2.91 -9.50
CA LEU A 28 -2.19 2.87 -8.78
C LEU A 28 -1.53 1.51 -8.95
N GLU A 29 -0.21 1.49 -8.78
CA GLU A 29 0.53 0.26 -8.53
C GLU A 29 0.92 0.15 -7.05
N VAL A 30 0.93 -1.07 -6.53
CA VAL A 30 1.33 -1.42 -5.18
C VAL A 30 2.40 -2.50 -5.27
N ILE A 31 3.57 -2.22 -4.72
CA ILE A 31 4.70 -3.15 -4.63
C ILE A 31 4.95 -3.42 -3.15
N MET A 32 5.01 -4.68 -2.75
CA MET A 32 5.39 -5.07 -1.39
C MET A 32 6.59 -6.01 -1.43
N LYS A 33 7.57 -5.78 -0.55
CA LYS A 33 8.78 -6.58 -0.42
C LYS A 33 8.95 -7.04 1.03
N PRO A 34 9.49 -8.26 1.26
CA PRO A 34 9.89 -8.69 2.60
C PRO A 34 10.84 -7.68 3.23
N THR A 35 10.78 -7.53 4.55
CA THR A 35 11.63 -6.60 5.29
C THR A 35 12.16 -7.23 6.57
N ASP A 36 13.40 -6.88 6.93
CA ASP A 36 14.03 -7.23 8.22
C ASP A 36 13.80 -6.14 9.29
N LYS A 37 13.03 -5.10 8.94
CA LYS A 37 12.67 -4.01 9.87
C LYS A 37 11.63 -4.49 10.89
N LYS A 38 11.44 -3.68 11.94
CA LYS A 38 10.44 -3.94 13.01
C LYS A 38 9.07 -3.33 12.73
N GLU A 39 8.97 -2.50 11.70
CA GLU A 39 7.77 -1.77 11.31
C GLU A 39 7.63 -1.83 9.79
N SER A 40 6.38 -1.71 9.33
CA SER A 40 6.09 -1.53 7.91
C SER A 40 6.33 -0.10 7.51
N GLU A 41 7.15 0.07 6.48
CA GLU A 41 7.46 1.35 5.88
C GLU A 41 6.72 1.49 4.56
N LEU A 42 6.03 2.62 4.38
CA LEU A 42 5.30 2.92 3.15
C LEU A 42 5.80 4.21 2.53
N ASN A 43 6.21 4.11 1.28
CA ASN A 43 6.61 5.24 0.45
C ASN A 43 5.61 5.41 -0.69
N ILE A 44 4.94 6.57 -0.73
CA ILE A 44 3.87 6.84 -1.69
C ILE A 44 4.24 8.05 -2.55
N VAL A 45 4.18 7.89 -3.86
CA VAL A 45 4.22 9.01 -4.81
C VAL A 45 2.84 9.15 -5.41
N THR A 46 2.18 10.28 -5.19
CA THR A 46 0.82 10.52 -5.68
C THR A 46 0.75 11.75 -6.58
N GLY A 47 -0.02 11.64 -7.65
CA GLY A 47 -0.39 12.77 -8.51
C GLY A 47 -1.36 13.76 -7.86
N SER A 48 -1.99 13.41 -6.73
CA SER A 48 -3.01 14.21 -6.06
C SER A 48 -2.45 14.91 -4.81
N ASP A 49 -2.28 16.23 -4.88
CA ASP A 49 -1.73 17.03 -3.79
C ASP A 49 -2.77 17.36 -2.72
N GLY A 50 -2.36 17.38 -1.45
CA GLY A 50 -3.24 17.75 -0.32
C GLY A 50 -4.11 16.61 0.22
N PHE A 51 -3.89 15.37 -0.23
CA PHE A 51 -4.66 14.20 0.17
C PHE A 51 -3.98 13.36 1.28
N LYS A 52 -2.95 13.88 1.94
CA LYS A 52 -2.23 13.16 3.01
C LYS A 52 -3.15 12.58 4.10
N GLU A 53 -4.14 13.34 4.55
CA GLU A 53 -5.09 12.87 5.57
C GLU A 53 -5.99 11.74 5.05
N VAL A 54 -6.41 11.82 3.77
CA VAL A 54 -7.20 10.76 3.13
C VAL A 54 -6.37 9.48 3.01
N TRP A 55 -5.10 9.60 2.58
CA TRP A 55 -4.15 8.48 2.58
C TRP A 55 -3.97 7.86 3.96
N GLN A 56 -3.73 8.68 5.00
CA GLN A 56 -3.61 8.21 6.37
C GLN A 56 -4.86 7.43 6.82
N ASN A 57 -6.07 7.90 6.48
CA ASN A 57 -7.32 7.24 6.84
C ASN A 57 -7.50 5.88 6.14
N VAL A 58 -7.13 5.78 4.85
CA VAL A 58 -7.16 4.52 4.09
C VAL A 58 -6.17 3.53 4.70
N LEU A 59 -4.93 3.96 4.94
CA LEU A 59 -3.87 3.12 5.46
C LEU A 59 -4.15 2.69 6.92
N ASN A 60 -4.65 3.58 7.77
CA ASN A 60 -5.06 3.23 9.14
C ASN A 60 -6.07 2.07 9.14
N ARG A 61 -7.06 2.12 8.25
CA ARG A 61 -8.06 1.05 8.10
C ARG A 61 -7.46 -0.23 7.56
N PHE A 62 -6.56 -0.12 6.59
CA PHE A 62 -5.85 -1.27 6.03
C PHE A 62 -5.01 -1.99 7.10
N PHE A 63 -4.15 -1.26 7.82
CA PHE A 63 -3.28 -1.85 8.86
C PHE A 63 -4.02 -2.32 10.10
N ALA A 64 -5.16 -1.71 10.44
CA ALA A 64 -6.03 -2.23 11.50
C ALA A 64 -6.60 -3.62 11.16
N ARG A 65 -6.76 -3.93 9.86
CA ARG A 65 -7.25 -5.23 9.38
C ARG A 65 -6.11 -6.20 9.07
N TYR A 66 -5.01 -5.70 8.52
CA TYR A 66 -3.86 -6.47 8.05
C TYR A 66 -2.59 -5.88 8.66
N PRO A 67 -2.11 -6.38 9.81
CA PRO A 67 -0.86 -5.92 10.43
C PRO A 67 0.36 -6.50 9.71
N LEU A 68 0.42 -6.28 8.39
CA LEU A 68 1.46 -6.75 7.48
C LEU A 68 2.78 -6.05 7.75
N LEU A 69 3.87 -6.80 7.83
CA LEU A 69 5.24 -6.34 7.99
C LEU A 69 5.99 -6.45 6.66
N ALA A 70 6.15 -5.33 5.97
CA ALA A 70 6.74 -5.24 4.63
C ALA A 70 7.29 -3.83 4.35
N GLU A 71 8.17 -3.73 3.36
CA GLU A 71 8.45 -2.47 2.68
C GLU A 71 7.45 -2.31 1.53
N ILE A 72 6.72 -1.20 1.51
CA ILE A 72 5.63 -0.97 0.57
C ILE A 72 5.90 0.31 -0.23
N GLU A 73 5.83 0.19 -1.55
CA GLU A 73 5.90 1.30 -2.48
C GLU A 73 4.57 1.42 -3.21
N ILE A 74 4.03 2.64 -3.29
CA ILE A 74 2.80 2.94 -4.03
C ILE A 74 3.04 4.10 -4.97
N ASN A 75 2.78 3.90 -6.25
CA ASN A 75 2.78 4.96 -7.25
C ASN A 75 1.35 5.15 -7.76
N ASP A 76 0.77 6.29 -7.44
CA ASP A 76 -0.63 6.61 -7.64
C ASP A 76 -0.80 7.73 -8.67
N PHE A 77 -1.70 7.53 -9.64
CA PHE A 77 -2.07 8.54 -10.61
C PHE A 77 -3.54 8.96 -10.47
N GLY A 78 -3.91 9.36 -9.25
CA GLY A 78 -5.21 9.97 -8.95
C GLY A 78 -6.31 8.94 -8.74
N ALA A 79 -5.98 7.76 -8.21
CA ALA A 79 -6.94 6.74 -7.84
C ALA A 79 -7.86 7.23 -6.72
N THR A 80 -9.15 6.89 -6.83
CA THR A 80 -10.08 7.15 -5.73
C THR A 80 -9.75 6.27 -4.52
N PRO A 81 -10.09 6.68 -3.29
CA PRO A 81 -9.85 5.84 -2.09
C PRO A 81 -10.42 4.42 -2.19
N GLY A 82 -11.51 4.23 -2.95
CA GLY A 82 -12.07 2.91 -3.21
C GLY A 82 -11.15 2.03 -4.07
N VAL A 83 -10.54 2.60 -5.12
CA VAL A 83 -9.57 1.90 -5.98
C VAL A 83 -8.28 1.60 -5.21
N VAL A 84 -7.80 2.53 -4.40
CA VAL A 84 -6.66 2.29 -3.49
C VAL A 84 -6.91 1.09 -2.59
N ASN A 85 -8.06 1.05 -1.93
CA ASN A 85 -8.41 -0.06 -1.04
C ASN A 85 -8.59 -1.39 -1.81
N LEU A 86 -9.10 -1.35 -3.04
CA LEU A 86 -9.21 -2.52 -3.90
C LEU A 86 -7.82 -3.11 -4.22
N ARG A 87 -6.86 -2.29 -4.67
CA ARG A 87 -5.50 -2.76 -5.00
C ARG A 87 -4.77 -3.31 -3.78
N LEU A 88 -4.91 -2.64 -2.63
CA LEU A 88 -4.38 -3.14 -1.36
C LEU A 88 -5.00 -4.47 -0.94
N THR A 89 -6.28 -4.69 -1.21
CA THR A 89 -6.95 -5.97 -0.90
C THR A 89 -6.50 -7.08 -1.84
N GLN A 90 -6.37 -6.80 -3.15
CA GLN A 90 -5.82 -7.74 -4.14
C GLN A 90 -4.38 -8.14 -3.81
N ALA A 91 -3.59 -7.22 -3.26
CA ALA A 91 -2.26 -7.54 -2.74
C ALA A 91 -2.31 -8.58 -1.61
N MET A 92 -3.32 -8.53 -0.72
CA MET A 92 -3.51 -9.55 0.30
C MET A 92 -3.88 -10.92 -0.27
N GLU A 93 -4.72 -10.94 -1.31
CA GLU A 93 -5.14 -12.18 -2.00
C GLU A 93 -3.92 -12.84 -2.67
N ALA A 94 -3.11 -12.04 -3.39
CA ALA A 94 -1.89 -12.50 -4.03
C ALA A 94 -0.83 -13.03 -3.04
N LEU A 95 -0.79 -12.50 -1.81
CA LEU A 95 0.11 -12.99 -0.75
C LEU A 95 -0.34 -14.31 -0.12
N LYS A 96 -1.61 -14.67 -0.25
CA LYS A 96 -2.17 -15.91 0.31
C LYS A 96 -2.18 -17.07 -0.68
N ASP A 97 -1.65 -16.88 -1.89
CA ASP A 97 -1.82 -17.79 -3.02
C ASP A 97 -3.29 -18.16 -3.27
N GLU A 98 -4.23 -17.25 -2.95
CA GLU A 98 -5.64 -17.39 -3.32
C GLU A 98 -5.78 -17.02 -4.80
N GLN A 99 -5.46 -17.96 -5.70
CA GLN A 99 -5.76 -17.86 -7.14
C GLN A 99 -7.21 -18.25 -7.46
#